data_AF-A0A960V5H0-F1
#
_entry.id   AF-A0A960V5H0-F1
#
_cell.length_a   1.000
_cell.length_b   1.000
_cell.length_c   1.000
_cell.angle_alpha   90.00
_cell.angle_beta   90.00
_cell.angle_gamma   90.00
#
_symmetry.space_group_name_H-M   'P 1'
#
loop_
_entity.id
_entity.type
_entity.pdbx_description
1 polymer ?
#
loop_
_entity_poly.entity_id
_entity_poly.type
_entity_poly.pdbx_seq_one_letter_code
_entity_poly.pdbx_strand_id
1 'polypeptide(L)' 'GFVKMLKKYALEAGLGDIHLHQTRHTVARMVGEDSGDLHAVQTVLGHQHLSTTRVYLDRISVKRDRHSQAIAKRLDVEED' A
#
# COMPACT_ATOMS: atom_id res chain seq x y z
N GLY A 1 5.31 17.42 20.81
CA GLY A 1 5.66 17.19 19.39
C GLY A 1 4.94 15.96 18.87
N PHE A 2 4.53 15.99 17.59
CA PHE A 2 3.71 14.94 16.97
C PHE A 2 4.28 13.51 17.18
N VAL A 3 5.57 13.32 16.90
CA VAL A 3 6.25 12.01 17.04
C VAL A 3 6.20 11.47 18.48
N LYS A 4 6.28 12.34 19.48
CA LYS A 4 6.19 11.94 20.90
C LYS A 4 4.79 11.41 21.23
N MET A 5 3.75 12.05 20.71
CA MET A 5 2.36 11.59 20.88
C MET A 5 2.12 10.29 20.12
N LEU A 6 2.65 10.16 18.91
CA LEU A 6 2.58 8.94 18.11
C LEU A 6 3.19 7.74 18.85
N LYS A 7 4.40 7.90 19.41
CA LYS A 7 5.04 6.85 20.23
C LYS A 7 4.24 6.53 21.51
N LYS A 8 3.65 7.53 22.14
CA LYS A 8 2.77 7.33 23.32
C LYS A 8 1.59 6.44 22.96
N TYR A 9 0.86 6.74 21.88
CA TYR A 9 -0.29 5.95 21.45
C TYR A 9 0.10 4.54 20.99
N ALA A 10 1.27 4.37 20.37
CA ALA A 10 1.77 3.04 20.04
C ALA A 10 1.98 2.18 21.27
N LEU A 11 2.60 2.75 22.31
CA LEU A 11 2.80 2.06 23.58
C LEU A 11 1.46 1.70 24.24
N GLU A 12 0.49 2.63 24.25
CA GLU A 12 -0.87 2.39 24.78
C GLU A 12 -1.61 1.29 24.01
N ALA A 13 -1.36 1.17 22.69
CA ALA A 13 -1.92 0.13 21.85
C ALA A 13 -1.16 -1.22 21.94
N GLY A 14 -0.12 -1.34 22.78
CA GLY A 14 0.71 -2.54 22.88
C GLY A 14 1.60 -2.78 21.67
N LEU A 15 1.82 -1.75 20.84
CA LEU A 15 2.73 -1.79 19.69
C LEU A 15 4.16 -1.47 20.15
N GLY A 16 5.13 -2.04 19.45
CA GLY A 16 6.56 -1.79 19.71
C GLY A 16 7.04 -0.40 19.28
N ASP A 17 8.35 -0.24 19.09
CA ASP A 17 8.89 1.04 18.62
C ASP A 17 8.42 1.33 17.18
N ILE A 18 7.76 2.48 17.02
CA ILE A 18 7.27 2.94 15.72
C ILE A 18 8.01 4.19 15.26
N HIS A 19 8.21 4.27 13.95
CA HIS A 19 8.80 5.43 13.29
C HIS A 19 7.76 6.16 12.45
N LEU A 20 7.92 7.48 12.35
CA LEU A 20 6.99 8.34 11.61
C LEU A 20 6.77 7.89 10.15
N HIS A 21 7.81 7.38 9.47
CA HIS A 21 7.67 6.90 8.09
C HIS A 21 6.82 5.62 7.97
N GLN A 22 6.64 4.85 9.05
CA GLN A 22 5.81 3.64 9.04
C GLN A 22 4.32 3.96 8.83
N THR A 23 3.82 5.09 9.33
CA THR A 23 2.43 5.49 9.06
C THR A 23 2.20 5.72 7.56
N ARG A 24 3.18 6.32 6.88
CA ARG A 24 3.16 6.52 5.42
C ARG A 24 3.15 5.19 4.66
N HIS A 25 3.91 4.22 5.12
CA HIS A 25 3.89 2.87 4.56
C HIS A 25 2.54 2.17 4.73
N THR A 26 1.97 2.26 5.93
CA THR A 26 0.67 1.67 6.23
C THR A 26 -0.40 2.24 5.32
N VAL A 27 -0.43 3.57 5.14
CA VAL A 27 -1.35 4.24 4.22
C VAL A 27 -1.12 3.82 2.77
N ALA A 28 0.13 3.80 2.29
CA ALA A 28 0.45 3.39 0.92
C ALA A 28 0.01 1.96 0.61
N ARG A 29 0.20 1.06 1.58
CA ARG A 29 -0.21 -0.34 1.47
C ARG A 29 -1.73 -0.49 1.48
N MET A 30 -2.42 0.17 2.42
CA MET A 30 -3.89 0.13 2.48
C MET A 30 -4.51 0.61 1.16
N VAL A 31 -4.01 1.72 0.61
CA VAL A 31 -4.49 2.25 -0.66
C VAL A 31 -4.16 1.31 -1.81
N GLY A 32 -2.95 0.75 -1.88
CA GLY A 32 -2.57 -0.17 -2.95
C GLY A 32 -3.31 -1.51 -2.91
N GLU A 33 -3.61 -2.03 -1.71
CA GLU A 33 -4.42 -3.23 -1.52
C GLU A 33 -5.89 -3.01 -1.90
N ASP A 34 -6.43 -1.81 -1.65
CA ASP A 34 -7.82 -1.45 -1.97
C ASP A 34 -8.02 -1.06 -3.44
N SER A 35 -7.12 -0.26 -4.03
CA SER A 35 -7.28 0.26 -5.39
C SER A 35 -6.66 -0.63 -6.47
N GLY A 36 -5.66 -1.45 -6.14
CA GLY A 36 -4.81 -2.13 -7.12
C GLY A 36 -4.01 -1.17 -8.04
N ASP A 37 -4.10 0.14 -7.82
CA ASP A 37 -3.58 1.19 -8.69
C ASP A 37 -2.50 2.00 -7.97
N LEU A 38 -1.32 2.03 -8.60
CA LEU A 38 -0.17 2.77 -8.11
C LEU A 38 -0.34 4.29 -8.22
N HIS A 39 -1.18 4.77 -9.13
CA HIS A 39 -1.47 6.20 -9.26
C HIS A 39 -2.32 6.71 -8.08
N ALA A 40 -3.29 5.92 -7.61
CA ALA A 40 -4.03 6.19 -6.38
C ALA A 40 -3.09 6.27 -5.16
N VAL A 41 -2.14 5.34 -5.03
CA VAL A 41 -1.11 5.37 -3.97
C VAL A 41 -0.26 6.65 -4.06
N GLN A 42 0.16 7.05 -5.25
CA GLN A 42 0.96 8.26 -5.47
C GLN A 42 0.20 9.55 -5.12
N THR A 43 -1.09 9.58 -5.43
CA THR A 43 -1.98 10.72 -5.11
C THR A 43 -2.15 10.88 -3.61
N VAL A 44 -2.42 9.78 -2.89
CA VAL A 44 -2.59 9.80 -1.42
C VAL A 44 -1.29 10.17 -0.69
N LEU A 45 -0.13 9.76 -1.23
CA LEU A 45 1.15 10.10 -0.63
C LEU A 45 1.61 11.54 -0.93
N GLY A 46 1.01 12.18 -1.94
CA GLY A 46 1.22 13.58 -2.33
C GLY A 46 2.65 13.85 -2.80
N HIS A 47 3.02 13.44 -4.01
CA HIS A 47 4.36 13.69 -4.55
C HIS A 47 4.34 14.43 -5.89
N GLN A 48 4.60 15.74 -5.83
CA GLN A 48 5.23 16.53 -6.90
C GLN A 48 6.75 16.25 -7.00
N HIS A 49 7.33 15.37 -6.14
CA HIS A 49 8.76 15.01 -6.14
C HIS A 49 9.00 13.50 -5.97
N LEU A 50 9.59 12.88 -6.99
CA LEU A 50 9.77 11.43 -7.18
C LEU A 50 10.87 10.73 -6.35
N SER A 51 11.55 11.38 -5.40
CA SER A 51 12.80 10.86 -4.85
C SER A 51 12.69 9.89 -3.66
N THR A 52 11.50 9.65 -3.07
CA THR A 52 11.35 8.73 -1.93
C THR A 52 10.30 7.62 -2.11
N THR A 53 9.59 7.59 -3.24
CA THR A 53 8.50 6.60 -3.49
C THR A 53 8.99 5.33 -4.19
N ARG A 54 10.13 5.39 -4.90
CA ARG A 54 10.65 4.27 -5.71
C ARG A 54 10.95 3.01 -4.89
N VAL A 55 11.48 3.16 -3.68
CA VAL A 55 11.76 2.04 -2.77
C VAL A 55 10.48 1.36 -2.25
N TYR A 56 9.32 2.04 -2.29
CA TYR A 56 8.05 1.53 -1.76
C TYR A 56 7.25 0.72 -2.77
N LEU A 57 7.32 1.07 -4.06
CA LEU A 57 6.65 0.32 -5.13
C LEU A 57 7.26 -1.08 -5.29
N ASP A 58 8.58 -1.19 -5.16
CA ASP A 58 9.32 -2.45 -5.31
C ASP A 58 8.90 -3.53 -4.29
N ARG A 59 8.28 -3.12 -3.17
CA ARG A 59 7.78 -4.01 -2.11
C ARG A 59 6.28 -4.32 -2.20
N ILE A 60 5.52 -3.54 -2.97
CA ILE A 60 4.11 -3.83 -3.26
C ILE A 60 4.09 -4.68 -4.52
N SER A 61 4.59 -5.92 -4.42
CA SER A 61 4.28 -6.93 -5.42
C SER A 61 2.79 -7.24 -5.29
N VAL A 62 1.96 -6.58 -6.10
CA VAL A 62 0.55 -6.95 -6.28
C VAL A 62 0.56 -8.45 -6.60
N LYS A 63 0.12 -9.29 -5.66
CA LYS A 63 0.04 -10.73 -5.88
C LYS A 63 -0.88 -10.93 -7.08
N ARG A 64 -0.30 -11.28 -8.23
CA ARG A 64 -1.03 -11.63 -9.45
C ARG A 64 -2.12 -12.62 -9.09
N ASP A 65 -3.32 -12.30 -9.54
CA ASP A 65 -4.44 -13.20 -9.54
C ASP A 65 -4.06 -14.50 -10.27
N ARG A 66 -4.05 -15.62 -9.52
CA ARG A 66 -3.67 -16.94 -10.05
C ARG A 66 -4.85 -17.70 -10.64
N HIS A 67 -6.08 -17.21 -10.47
CA HIS A 67 -7.28 -18.01 -10.74
C HIS A 67 -8.24 -17.33 -11.72
N SER A 68 -8.19 -16.01 -11.90
CA SER A 68 -9.10 -15.31 -12.80
C SER A 68 -8.97 -15.74 -14.26
N GLN A 69 -7.76 -15.99 -14.77
CA GLN A 69 -7.63 -16.50 -16.14
C GLN A 69 -8.16 -17.93 -16.31
N ALA A 70 -8.03 -18.78 -15.28
CA ALA A 70 -8.57 -20.14 -15.31
C ALA A 70 -10.10 -20.16 -15.22
N ILE A 71 -10.68 -19.20 -14.49
CA ILE A 71 -12.13 -19.01 -14.38
C ILE A 71 -12.70 -18.42 -15.68
N ALA A 72 -12.08 -17.37 -16.24
CA ALA A 72 -12.49 -16.77 -17.51
C ALA A 72 -12.52 -17.79 -18.66
N LYS A 73 -11.48 -18.61 -18.79
CA LYS A 73 -11.40 -19.69 -19.79
C LYS A 73 -12.45 -20.79 -19.60
N ARG A 74 -12.93 -21.00 -18.38
CA ARG A 74 -13.96 -22.01 -18.07
C ARG A 74 -15.38 -21.48 -18.30
N LEU A 75 -15.54 -20.16 -18.36
CA LEU A 75 -16.81 -19.47 -18.57
C LEU A 75 -17.02 -19.03 -20.03
N ASP A 76 -16.08 -19.33 -20.93
CA ASP A 76 -16.12 -18.99 -22.37
C ASP A 76 -16.33 -17.50 -22.65
N VAL A 77 -15.80 -16.65 -21.76
CA VAL A 77 -15.76 -15.21 -21.97
C VAL A 77 -14.36 -14.88 -22.49
N GLU A 78 -14.18 -14.89 -23.81
CA GLU A 78 -13.00 -14.25 -24.40
C GLU A 78 -13.18 -12.74 -24.31
N GLU A 79 -12.19 -12.04 -23.76
CA GLU A 79 -12.14 -10.57 -23.74
C GLU A 79 -11.63 -10.10 -25.12
N ASP A 80 -12.46 -9.36 -25.85
CA ASP A 80 -12.08 -8.60 -27.06
C ASP A 80 -11.15 -7.42 -26.72
#